data_AF-A0ABD0QEE7-F1
#
_entry.id   AF-A0ABD0QEE7-F1
#
_cell.length_a   1.000
_cell.length_b   1.000
_cell.length_c   1.000
_cell.angle_alpha   90.00
_cell.angle_beta   90.00
_cell.angle_gamma   90.00
#
_symmetry.space_group_name_H-M   'P 1'
#
loop_
_entity.id
_entity.type
_entity.pdbx_description
1 polymer ?
#
loop_
_entity_poly.entity_id
_entity_poly.type
_entity_poly.pdbx_seq_one_letter_code
_entity_poly.pdbx_strand_id
1 'polypeptide(L)' 'EYQACNLESCPEVRRNTPWTPWVPVNITQGGARQEQRVRYICRAQLADPHELQLGKRKVETRFCPNDGTVTCETD' A
#
# COMPACT_ATOMS: atom_id res chain seq x y z
N GLU A 1 -24.06 7.78 -42.33
CA GLU A 1 -24.17 8.84 -41.32
C GLU A 1 -22.87 8.90 -40.53
N TYR A 2 -22.32 10.08 -40.29
CA TYR A 2 -21.13 10.24 -39.45
C TYR A 2 -21.57 10.43 -38.01
N GLN A 3 -21.04 9.63 -37.08
CA GLN A 3 -21.29 9.78 -35.65
C GLN A 3 -19.96 10.06 -34.96
N ALA A 4 -19.94 11.07 -34.08
CA ALA A 4 -18.77 11.35 -33.26
C ALA A 4 -18.59 10.23 -32.22
N CYS A 5 -17.34 9.79 -32.03
CA CYS A 5 -16.97 8.86 -30.97
C CYS A 5 -17.24 9.48 -29.59
N ASN A 6 -17.36 8.62 -28.57
CA ASN A 6 -17.47 9.07 -27.18
C ASN A 6 -16.29 9.99 -26.82
N LEU A 7 -16.58 11.24 -26.45
CA LEU A 7 -15.60 12.27 -26.06
C LEU A 7 -15.45 12.38 -24.53
N GLU A 8 -16.17 11.56 -23.76
CA GLU A 8 -16.10 11.56 -22.31
C GLU A 8 -14.72 11.10 -21.84
N SER A 9 -14.15 11.82 -20.87
CA SER A 9 -12.90 11.44 -20.22
C SER A 9 -13.05 10.09 -19.52
N CYS A 10 -12.06 9.20 -19.68
CA CYS A 10 -12.05 7.93 -18.96
C CYS A 10 -12.03 8.19 -17.44
N PRO A 11 -12.87 7.49 -16.64
CA PRO A 11 -12.89 7.69 -15.21
C PRO A 11 -11.54 7.32 -14.57
N GLU A 12 -11.10 8.12 -13.59
CA GLU A 12 -9.91 7.79 -12.81
C GLU A 12 -10.15 6.49 -12.03
N VAL A 13 -9.23 5.54 -12.16
CA VAL A 13 -9.22 4.34 -11.33
C VAL A 13 -8.09 4.41 -10.32
N ARG A 14 -8.48 4.11 -9.07
CA ARG A 14 -7.62 4.13 -7.91
C ARG A 14 -7.58 2.74 -7.29
N ARG A 15 -6.40 2.13 -7.23
CA ARG A 15 -6.19 0.80 -6.64
C ARG A 15 -5.10 0.86 -5.58
N ASN A 16 -5.20 0.01 -4.56
CA ASN A 16 -4.10 -0.18 -3.60
C ASN A 16 -3.21 -1.31 -4.10
N THR A 17 -1.89 -1.15 -4.00
CA THR A 17 -0.98 -2.29 -4.13
C THR A 17 -1.22 -3.26 -2.96
N PRO A 18 -0.83 -4.53 -3.11
CA PRO A 18 -0.65 -5.41 -1.96
C PRO A 18 0.25 -4.74 -0.91
N TRP A 19 0.03 -5.10 0.35
CA TRP A 19 0.98 -4.77 1.40
C TRP A 19 2.29 -5.51 1.18
N THR A 20 3.42 -4.86 1.46
CA THR A 20 4.67 -5.57 1.65
C THR A 20 4.55 -6.54 2.84
N PRO A 21 5.43 -7.55 2.92
CA PRO A 21 5.64 -8.26 4.17
C PRO A 21 5.98 -7.28 5.31
N TRP A 22 5.69 -7.69 6.53
CA TRP A 22 6.17 -7.01 7.73
C TRP A 22 7.68 -7.15 7.82
N VAL A 23 8.38 -6.04 8.07
CA VAL A 23 9.83 -6.02 8.24
C VAL A 23 10.21 -5.35 9.56
N PRO A 24 11.21 -5.86 10.29
CA PRO A 24 11.67 -5.22 11.51
C PRO A 24 12.35 -3.90 11.18
N VAL A 25 11.93 -2.83 11.84
CA VAL A 25 12.52 -1.49 11.74
C VAL A 25 13.27 -1.10 13.01
N ASN A 26 12.96 -1.74 14.14
CA ASN A 26 13.66 -1.56 15.40
C ASN A 26 13.59 -2.86 16.22
N ILE A 27 14.65 -3.17 16.96
CA ILE A 27 14.74 -4.34 17.85
C ILE A 27 15.31 -3.86 19.18
N THR A 28 14.60 -4.14 20.27
CA THR A 28 15.05 -3.79 21.62
C THR A 28 16.13 -4.77 22.09
N GLN A 29 16.90 -4.40 23.13
CA GLN A 29 17.87 -5.30 23.75
C GLN A 29 17.23 -6.61 24.26
N GLY A 30 15.95 -6.56 24.63
CA GLY A 30 15.14 -7.73 25.03
C GLY A 30 14.58 -8.55 23.86
N GLY A 31 14.92 -8.21 22.61
CA GLY A 31 14.49 -8.93 21.40
C GLY A 31 13.07 -8.61 20.92
N ALA A 32 12.36 -7.69 21.58
CA ALA A 32 11.06 -7.22 21.08
C ALA A 32 11.27 -6.41 19.80
N ARG A 33 10.40 -6.59 18.81
CA ARG A 33 10.54 -6.03 17.47
C ARG A 33 9.42 -5.04 17.17
N GLN A 34 9.80 -3.87 16.70
CA GLN A 34 8.89 -2.98 16.00
C GLN A 34 8.99 -3.29 14.52
N GLU A 35 7.87 -3.63 13.90
CA GLU A 35 7.79 -3.97 12.49
C GLU A 35 6.92 -2.98 11.73
N GLN A 36 7.23 -2.80 10.45
CA GLN A 36 6.42 -1.98 9.54
C GLN A 36 6.09 -2.75 8.27
N ARG A 37 4.95 -2.40 7.67
CA ARG A 37 4.64 -2.74 6.27
C ARG A 37 4.15 -1.51 5.53
N VAL A 38 4.33 -1.51 4.22
CA VAL A 38 3.96 -0.39 3.36
C VAL A 38 3.09 -0.84 2.20
N ARG A 39 2.24 0.06 1.73
CA ARG A 39 1.55 -0.09 0.44
C ARG A 39 1.39 1.26 -0.24
N TYR A 40 1.19 1.24 -1.54
CA TYR A 40 0.94 2.43 -2.34
C TYR A 40 -0.47 2.44 -2.88
N ILE A 41 -0.93 3.63 -3.25
CA ILE A 41 -2.19 3.82 -3.96
C ILE A 41 -1.84 4.22 -5.38
N CYS A 42 -2.12 3.36 -6.35
CA CYS A 42 -1.92 3.69 -7.76
C CYS A 42 -3.16 4.39 -8.32
N ARG A 43 -2.95 5.44 -9.11
CA ARG A 43 -4.00 6.18 -9.83
C ARG A 43 -3.66 6.21 -11.32
N ALA A 44 -4.66 6.03 -12.17
CA ALA A 44 -4.53 6.20 -13.62
C ALA A 44 -5.86 6.67 -14.20
N GLN A 45 -5.82 7.54 -15.21
CA GLN A 45 -6.96 7.76 -16.10
C GLN A 45 -6.91 6.64 -17.14
N LEU A 46 -7.96 5.83 -17.22
CA LEU A 46 -7.88 4.45 -17.74
C LEU A 46 -7.80 4.32 -19.28
N ALA A 47 -6.85 4.98 -19.94
CA ALA A 47 -6.49 4.69 -21.33
C ALA A 47 -5.20 3.84 -21.44
N ASP A 48 -4.21 4.08 -20.58
CA ASP A 48 -2.89 3.43 -20.67
C ASP A 48 -2.33 2.99 -19.29
N PRO A 49 -1.98 1.71 -19.09
CA PRO A 49 -1.27 1.24 -17.90
C PRO A 49 0.07 1.95 -17.62
N HIS A 50 0.72 2.56 -18.62
CA HIS A 50 1.96 3.32 -18.44
C HIS A 50 1.74 4.69 -17.80
N GLU A 51 0.51 5.20 -17.79
CA GLU A 51 0.13 6.44 -17.09
C GLU A 51 -0.11 6.22 -15.59
N LEU A 52 0.27 5.04 -15.06
CA LEU A 52 0.13 4.73 -13.65
C LEU A 52 0.98 5.66 -12.78
N GLN A 53 0.31 6.51 -12.02
CA GLN A 53 0.95 7.36 -11.02
C GLN A 53 0.94 6.66 -9.66
N LEU A 54 2.13 6.46 -9.07
CA LEU A 54 2.27 6.03 -7.68
C LEU A 54 1.86 7.16 -6.74
N GLY A 55 0.69 7.01 -6.13
CA GLY A 55 0.15 7.93 -5.12
C GLY A 55 0.67 7.66 -3.70
N LYS A 56 -0.08 8.16 -2.73
CA LYS A 56 0.31 8.21 -1.31
C LYS A 56 0.73 6.85 -0.74
N ARG A 57 1.93 6.80 -0.14
CA ARG A 57 2.41 5.70 0.70
C ARG A 57 1.59 5.60 1.98
N LYS A 58 1.09 4.41 2.30
CA LYS A 58 0.56 4.06 3.62
C LYS A 58 1.56 3.18 4.36
N VAL A 59 1.67 3.39 5.66
CA VAL A 59 2.52 2.62 6.56
C VAL A 59 1.63 2.11 7.68
N GLU A 60 1.78 0.83 8.03
CA GLU A 60 1.27 0.28 9.28
C GLU A 60 2.45 -0.15 10.14
N THR A 61 2.32 0.05 11.45
CA THR A 61 3.33 -0.31 12.44
C THR A 61 2.72 -1.31 13.40
N ARG A 62 3.49 -2.32 13.79
CA ARG A 62 3.13 -3.25 14.85
C ARG A 62 4.29 -3.48 15.80
N PHE A 63 3.98 -3.75 17.05
CA PHE A 63 4.93 -4.18 18.06
C PHE A 63 4.75 -5.69 18.29
N CYS A 64 5.83 -6.44 18.23
CA CYS A 64 5.82 -7.85 18.58
C CYS A 64 6.74 -8.06 19.79
N PRO A 65 6.20 -8.53 20.93
CA PRO A 65 6.99 -8.85 22.09
C PRO A 65 7.87 -10.09 21.86
N ASN A 66 8.86 -10.27 22.73
CA ASN A 66 9.75 -11.45 22.75
C ASN A 66 9.47 -12.37 23.94
N ASP A 67 8.28 -12.28 24.51
CA ASP A 67 7.82 -13.02 25.68
C ASP A 67 7.22 -14.40 25.32
N GLY A 68 7.36 -14.84 24.06
CA GLY A 68 6.80 -16.08 23.54
C GLY A 68 5.34 -15.97 23.11
N THR A 69 4.70 -14.80 23.24
CA THR A 69 3.39 -14.56 22.65
C THR A 69 3.55 -14.37 21.13
N VAL A 70 2.72 -15.07 20.35
CA VAL A 70 2.81 -15.06 18.87
C VAL A 70 2.10 -13.83 18.28
N THR A 71 1.33 -13.11 19.10
CA THR A 71 0.50 -11.99 18.67
C THR A 71 1.26 -10.68 18.72
N CYS A 72 1.49 -10.09 17.55
CA CYS A 72 1.94 -8.71 17.45
C CYS A 72 0.75 -7.74 17.59
N GLU A 73 0.92 -6.67 18.35
CA GLU A 73 -0.07 -5.60 18.52
C GLU A 73 0.12 -4.55 17.43
N THR A 74 -0.95 -4.18 16.73
CA THR A 74 -0.91 -3.13 15.69
C THR A 74 -1.36 -1.81 16.30
N ASP A 75 -0.66 -0.72 15.97
CA ASP A 75 -1.02 0.66 16.36
C ASP A 75 -2.27 1.15 15.63
#